data_AF-A0A139N517-F1
#
_entry.id   AF-A0A139N517-F1
#
_cell.length_a   1.000
_cell.length_b   1.000
_cell.length_c   1.000
_cell.angle_alpha   90.00
_cell.angle_beta   90.00
_cell.angle_gamma   90.00
#
_symmetry.space_group_name_H-M   'P 1'
#
loop_
_entity.id
_entity.type
_entity.pdbx_description
1 polymer ?
#
loop_
_entity_poly.entity_id
_entity_poly.type
_entity_poly.pdbx_seq_one_letter_code
_entity_poly.pdbx_strand_id
1 'polypeptide(L)'
;MYEGGLNHDSESGKDTDISGTNFAHLYPEVAKNMKNIDRLYFRPKQYNEREWFDKLIHWFAPEGQDVIELYATDEQTGEKTQIHSYDEFVAWIAAHPEEEKTE
;
A
#
# COMPACT_ATOMS: atom_id res chain seq x y z
N MET A 1 12.88 11.35 10.60
CA MET A 1 11.97 10.24 10.96
C MET A 1 10.75 10.42 10.09
N TYR A 2 10.65 9.73 8.96
CA TYR A 2 9.52 9.88 8.05
C TYR A 2 8.31 9.12 8.63
N GLU A 3 7.30 9.87 9.07
CA GLU A 3 6.04 9.33 9.58
C GLU A 3 5.09 9.06 8.40
N GLY A 4 5.32 7.96 7.69
CA GLY A 4 4.37 7.45 6.69
C GLY A 4 3.24 6.69 7.37
N GLY A 5 2.30 7.40 8.00
CA GLY A 5 1.06 6.82 8.54
C GLY A 5 -0.12 7.32 7.74
N LEU A 6 -1.01 6.42 7.30
CA LEU A 6 -2.31 6.80 6.80
C LEU A 6 -3.12 7.37 7.98
N ASN A 7 -3.30 8.69 8.01
CA ASN A 7 -4.15 9.36 8.99
C ASN A 7 -5.61 9.23 8.57
N HIS A 8 -6.45 8.77 9.51
CA HIS A 8 -7.90 8.85 9.41
C HIS A 8 -8.32 10.28 9.75
N ASP A 9 -8.41 11.16 8.75
CA ASP A 9 -9.06 12.46 8.90
C ASP A 9 -10.57 12.24 8.81
N SER A 10 -11.26 12.53 9.91
CA SER A 10 -12.66 12.22 10.20
C SER A 10 -13.67 13.13 9.47
N GLU A 11 -13.48 13.37 8.17
CA GLU A 11 -14.50 13.99 7.31
C GLU A 11 -14.76 13.10 6.09
N SER A 12 -15.91 12.42 6.13
CA SER A 12 -16.40 11.34 5.25
C SER A 12 -15.94 9.93 5.68
N GLY A 13 -16.77 9.30 6.53
CA GLY A 13 -16.70 7.86 6.82
C GLY A 13 -16.93 7.03 5.56
N LYS A 14 -15.90 6.92 4.72
CA LYS A 14 -15.77 5.84 3.76
C LYS A 14 -15.25 4.66 4.57
N ASP A 15 -16.17 3.83 5.05
CA ASP A 15 -15.84 2.46 5.43
C ASP A 15 -14.96 1.90 4.30
N THR A 16 -13.67 1.67 4.60
CA THR A 16 -12.79 1.02 3.64
C THR A 16 -13.23 -0.43 3.57
N ASP A 17 -14.03 -0.76 2.55
CA ASP A 17 -14.53 -2.11 2.36
C ASP A 17 -13.40 -3.02 1.83
N ILE A 18 -12.96 -3.92 2.69
CA ILE A 18 -11.92 -4.91 2.41
C ILE A 18 -12.51 -6.31 2.19
N SER A 19 -13.84 -6.47 2.23
CA SER A 19 -14.48 -7.79 2.28
C SER A 19 -14.19 -8.68 1.07
N GLY A 20 -13.81 -8.09 -0.06
CA GLY A 20 -13.44 -8.79 -1.30
C GLY A 20 -11.93 -8.98 -1.50
N THR A 21 -11.08 -8.76 -0.50
CA THR A 21 -9.62 -8.90 -0.64
C THR A 21 -9.08 -10.18 0.01
N ASN A 22 -7.87 -10.58 -0.38
CA ASN A 22 -7.15 -11.69 0.28
C ASN A 22 -7.00 -11.46 1.80
N PHE A 23 -6.90 -10.21 2.26
CA PHE A 23 -6.82 -9.91 3.68
C PHE A 23 -8.05 -10.37 4.45
N ALA A 24 -9.26 -10.12 3.92
CA ALA A 24 -10.49 -10.55 4.56
C ALA A 24 -10.63 -12.07 4.59
N HIS A 25 -10.11 -12.76 3.57
CA HIS A 25 -10.06 -14.21 3.50
C HIS A 25 -9.06 -14.81 4.52
N LEU A 26 -7.84 -14.27 4.59
CA LEU A 26 -6.76 -14.78 5.45
C LEU A 26 -6.98 -14.45 6.94
N TYR A 27 -7.55 -13.28 7.23
CA TYR A 27 -7.74 -12.78 8.58
C TYR A 27 -9.19 -12.33 8.82
N PRO A 28 -10.18 -13.23 8.71
CA PRO A 28 -11.60 -12.87 8.76
C PRO A 28 -11.98 -12.20 10.08
N GLU A 29 -11.35 -12.58 11.20
CA GLU A 29 -11.62 -11.97 12.49
C GLU A 29 -11.00 -10.57 12.63
N VAL A 30 -9.85 -10.34 11.99
CA VAL A 30 -9.24 -9.00 11.96
C VAL A 30 -10.06 -8.10 11.04
N ALA A 31 -10.50 -8.61 9.88
CA ALA A 31 -11.29 -7.87 8.92
C ALA A 31 -12.64 -7.40 9.46
N LYS A 32 -13.32 -8.20 10.29
CA LYS A 32 -14.54 -7.79 11.01
C LYS A 32 -14.30 -6.56 11.90
N ASN A 33 -13.13 -6.48 12.52
CA ASN A 33 -12.77 -5.40 13.44
C ASN A 33 -12.10 -4.21 12.72
N MET A 34 -11.75 -4.36 11.44
CA MET A 34 -11.06 -3.34 10.65
C MET A 34 -11.93 -2.10 10.38
N LYS A 35 -13.26 -2.21 10.49
CA LYS A 35 -14.17 -1.05 10.49
C LYS A 35 -13.95 -0.09 11.66
N ASN A 36 -13.30 -0.58 12.73
CA ASN A 36 -13.05 0.16 13.96
C ASN A 36 -11.57 0.44 14.18
N ILE A 37 -10.69 0.25 13.17
CA ILE A 37 -9.28 0.59 13.30
C ILE A 37 -9.05 2.04 12.87
N ASP A 38 -8.45 2.83 13.76
CA ASP A 38 -8.06 4.20 13.43
C ASP A 38 -6.76 4.23 12.59
N ARG A 39 -5.83 3.32 12.88
CA ARG A 39 -4.49 3.26 12.28
C ARG A 39 -3.99 1.83 12.11
N LEU A 40 -3.38 1.55 10.96
CA LEU A 40 -2.63 0.32 10.69
C LEU A 40 -1.14 0.66 10.60
N TYR A 41 -0.33 0.09 11.48
CA TYR A 41 1.12 0.31 11.50
C TYR A 41 1.89 -0.99 11.35
N PHE A 42 2.92 -0.94 10.50
CA PHE A 42 3.95 -1.97 10.47
C PHE A 42 4.89 -1.79 11.66
N ARG A 43 5.37 -2.91 12.21
CA ARG A 43 6.45 -2.87 13.22
C ARG A 43 7.79 -2.85 12.48
N PRO A 44 8.50 -1.70 12.39
CA PRO A 44 9.66 -1.55 11.49
C PRO A 44 10.86 -2.43 11.86
N LYS A 45 10.88 -2.96 13.09
CA LYS A 45 11.92 -3.87 13.58
C LYS A 45 11.65 -5.35 13.27
N GLN A 46 10.48 -5.69 12.72
CA GLN A 46 10.06 -7.07 12.49
C GLN A 46 10.05 -7.47 11.02
N TYR A 47 9.96 -6.49 10.10
CA TYR A 47 9.93 -6.73 8.67
C TYR A 47 10.85 -5.76 7.95
N ASN A 48 11.52 -6.23 6.90
CA ASN A 48 12.22 -5.36 5.97
C ASN A 48 11.27 -4.77 4.91
N GLU A 49 11.78 -3.87 4.07
CA GLU A 49 10.95 -3.13 3.11
C GLU A 49 10.25 -4.01 2.08
N ARG A 50 10.99 -4.97 1.54
CA ARG A 50 10.46 -5.96 0.59
C ARG A 50 9.33 -6.76 1.22
N GLU A 51 9.52 -7.24 2.44
CA GLU A 51 8.54 -8.10 3.12
C GLU A 51 7.20 -7.42 3.36
N TRP A 52 7.18 -6.12 3.71
CA TRP A 52 5.89 -5.43 3.88
C TRP A 52 5.28 -5.06 2.53
N PHE A 53 6.08 -4.72 1.52
CA PHE A 53 5.59 -4.42 0.18
C PHE A 53 4.86 -5.64 -0.40
N ASP A 54 5.52 -6.79 -0.41
CA ASP A 54 4.96 -8.04 -0.94
C ASP A 54 3.68 -8.46 -0.17
N LYS A 55 3.67 -8.26 1.16
CA LYS A 55 2.47 -8.52 1.98
C LYS A 55 1.32 -7.57 1.65
N LEU A 56 1.60 -6.28 1.45
CA LEU A 56 0.57 -5.29 1.16
C LEU A 56 -0.09 -5.53 -0.19
N ILE A 57 0.70 -5.68 -1.26
CA ILE A 57 0.15 -5.87 -2.60
C ILE A 57 -0.64 -7.17 -2.69
N HIS A 58 -0.28 -8.19 -1.89
CA HIS A 58 -1.03 -9.43 -1.80
C HIS A 58 -2.33 -9.28 -0.99
N TRP A 59 -2.26 -8.68 0.20
CA TRP A 59 -3.41 -8.54 1.10
C TRP A 59 -4.55 -7.71 0.50
N PHE A 60 -4.21 -6.66 -0.23
CA PHE A 60 -5.21 -5.79 -0.85
C PHE A 60 -5.60 -6.22 -2.27
N ALA A 61 -5.00 -7.28 -2.80
CA ALA A 61 -5.48 -7.89 -4.03
C ALA A 61 -6.90 -8.45 -3.84
N PRO A 62 -7.78 -8.35 -4.85
CA PRO A 62 -9.04 -9.08 -4.87
C PRO A 62 -8.86 -10.56 -4.56
N GLU A 63 -9.83 -11.16 -3.88
CA GLU A 63 -9.78 -12.57 -3.47
C GLU A 63 -9.49 -13.48 -4.67
N GLY A 64 -8.42 -14.28 -4.55
CA GLY A 64 -7.97 -15.19 -5.60
C GLY A 64 -7.00 -14.58 -6.62
N GLN A 65 -6.64 -13.30 -6.50
CA GLN A 65 -5.52 -12.70 -7.23
C GLN A 65 -4.25 -12.68 -6.38
N ASP A 66 -3.08 -12.87 -7.00
CA ASP A 66 -1.82 -12.90 -6.26
C ASP A 66 -1.37 -11.51 -5.81
N VAL A 67 -1.56 -10.49 -6.65
CA VAL A 67 -1.17 -9.10 -6.41
C VAL A 67 -2.24 -8.13 -6.87
N ILE A 68 -2.40 -7.02 -6.15
CA ILE A 68 -3.26 -5.90 -6.54
C ILE A 68 -2.69 -5.20 -7.77
N GLU A 69 -3.58 -4.64 -8.58
CA GLU A 69 -3.20 -3.73 -9.65
C GLU A 69 -2.69 -2.40 -9.06
N LEU A 70 -1.36 -2.23 -9.02
CA LEU A 70 -0.68 -1.05 -8.48
C LEU A 70 0.03 -0.30 -9.60
N TYR A 71 -0.08 1.04 -9.60
CA TYR A 71 0.59 1.90 -10.56
C TYR A 71 1.43 2.97 -9.87
N ALA A 72 2.69 3.08 -10.28
CA ALA A 72 3.49 4.26 -10.04
C ALA A 72 3.16 5.33 -11.09
N THR A 73 3.02 6.58 -10.68
CA THR A 73 2.73 7.71 -11.58
C THR A 73 3.89 8.69 -11.51
N ASP A 74 4.49 8.99 -12.65
CA ASP A 74 5.46 10.08 -12.78
C ASP A 74 4.71 11.42 -12.63
N GLU A 75 5.08 12.22 -11.62
CA GLU A 75 4.39 13.48 -11.34
C GLU A 75 4.62 14.56 -12.41
N GLN A 76 5.73 14.51 -13.14
CA GLN A 76 6.07 15.48 -14.18
C GLN A 76 5.35 15.17 -15.50
N THR A 77 5.38 13.89 -15.90
CA THR A 77 4.87 13.45 -17.21
C THR A 77 3.45 12.92 -17.14
N GLY A 78 3.00 12.47 -15.97
CA GLY A 78 1.74 11.76 -15.77
C GLY A 78 1.77 10.31 -16.28
N GLU A 79 2.93 9.81 -16.71
CA GLU A 79 3.10 8.42 -17.15
C GLU A 79 2.81 7.45 -16.00
N LYS A 80 2.06 6.39 -16.30
CA LYS A 80 1.72 5.34 -15.33
C LYS A 80 2.45 4.05 -15.68
N THR A 81 3.22 3.55 -14.73
CA THR A 81 3.89 2.24 -14.83
C THR A 81 3.26 1.27 -13.84
N GLN A 82 2.84 0.10 -14.32
CA GLN A 82 2.30 -0.95 -13.46
C GLN A 82 3.43 -1.62 -12.67
N ILE A 83 3.21 -1.86 -11.39
CA ILE A 83 4.19 -2.43 -10.45
C ILE A 83 3.62 -3.72 -9.84
N HIS A 84 4.33 -4.83 -10.01
CA HIS A 84 3.92 -6.15 -9.53
C HIS A 84 4.80 -6.68 -8.41
N SER A 85 5.94 -6.05 -8.14
CA SER A 85 6.91 -6.50 -7.15
C SER A 85 7.73 -5.35 -6.59
N TYR A 86 8.37 -5.59 -5.44
CA TYR A 86 9.29 -4.62 -4.85
C TYR A 86 10.49 -4.31 -5.75
N ASP A 87 10.99 -5.29 -6.53
CA ASP A 87 12.10 -5.07 -7.47
C ASP A 87 11.71 -4.11 -8.60
N GLU A 88 10.50 -4.27 -9.15
CA GLU A 88 9.95 -3.34 -10.14
C GLU A 88 9.76 -1.95 -9.55
N PHE A 89 9.28 -1.85 -8.31
CA PHE A 89 9.15 -0.58 -7.60
C PHE A 89 10.49 0.14 -7.43
N VAL A 90 11.52 -0.56 -6.94
CA VAL A 90 12.86 0.02 -6.74
C VAL A 90 13.49 0.44 -8.08
N ALA A 91 13.34 -0.38 -9.12
CA ALA A 91 13.82 -0.04 -10.46
C ALA A 91 13.12 1.21 -11.00
N TRP A 92 11.80 1.34 -10.76
CA TRP A 92 11.04 2.51 -11.16
C TRP A 92 11.53 3.78 -10.45
N ILE A 93 11.71 3.74 -9.12
CA ILE A 93 12.23 4.87 -8.33
C ILE A 93 13.64 5.28 -8.80
N ALA A 94 14.51 4.31 -9.12
CA ALA A 94 15.84 4.61 -9.62
C ALA A 94 15.83 5.28 -11.01
N ALA A 95 14.83 4.97 -11.84
CA ALA A 95 14.65 5.56 -13.16
C ALA A 95 13.91 6.92 -13.13
N HIS A 96 13.15 7.19 -12.08
CA HIS A 96 12.35 8.40 -11.88
C HIS A 96 12.81 9.10 -10.59
N PRO A 97 14.05 9.63 -10.54
CA PRO A 97 14.50 10.38 -9.37
C PRO A 97 13.61 11.60 -9.20
N GLU A 98 13.08 11.81 -7.99
CA GLU A 98 12.42 13.06 -7.66
C GLU A 98 13.43 14.20 -7.87
N GLU A 99 13.10 15.16 -8.74
CA GLU A 99 13.86 16.40 -8.78
C GLU A 99 13.77 17.04 -7.40
N GLU A 100 14.93 17.27 -6.75
CA GLU A 100 14.97 18.06 -5.52
C GLU A 100 14.20 19.35 -5.79
N LYS A 101 13.08 19.54 -5.09
CA LYS A 101 12.39 20.84 -5.04
C LYS A 101 13.34 21.81 -4.34
N THR A 102 14.25 22.43 -5.10
CA THR A 102 14.97 23.63 -4.65
C THR A 102 13.95 24.74 -4.51
N GLU A 103 13.49 24.97 -3.28
CA GLU A 103 12.86 26.23 -2.84
C GLU A 103 13.86 27.39 -2.82
#